data_AF-A0A1Y2ZZF4-F1
#
_entry.id   AF-A0A1Y2ZZF4-F1
#
_cell.length_a   1.000
_cell.length_b   1.000
_cell.length_c   1.000
_cell.angle_alpha   90.00
_cell.angle_beta   90.00
_cell.angle_gamma   90.00
#
_symmetry.space_group_name_H-M   'P 1'
#
loop_
_entity.id
_entity.type
_entity.pdbx_description
1 polymer ?
#
loop_
_entity_poly.entity_id
_entity_poly.type
_entity_poly.pdbx_seq_one_letter_code
_entity_poly.pdbx_strand_id
1 'polypeptide(L)'
;MEREFSIALRQLKTSLCFEKCTPENYALLMQHISLQRFRTMKDRQSSKPMDDKHAQLYVKSMIYNNEHLLTEEKKALFLDNVHGVEAEPKQFQGMRMITAIKKADNLCDLFPVILQNKTNRPFIFGDAPVVFINPHLKNVISQGVLGAQAQGLIILYPVGTKHCIMLIDENKYRIKKLHGTVLAVRDIKDVAVLNKLQIHNAFSSIYFSDIQYSEYVKHLWMQEKKKLINIECKVTEIPEYDNNGELTSYLIHSFEPQLPFIPKFSFLDYQELPEENYRFNRRITF
;
A
#
# COMPACT_ATOMS: atom_id res chain seq x y z
N MET A 1 -1.06 4.84 22.27
CA MET A 1 -1.07 4.68 20.81
C MET A 1 -1.52 3.28 20.34
N GLU A 2 -0.68 2.24 20.26
CA GLU A 2 -1.12 0.94 19.68
C GLU A 2 -2.27 0.27 20.45
N ARG A 3 -2.30 0.45 21.78
CA ARG A 3 -3.41 0.02 22.64
C ARG A 3 -4.74 0.69 22.29
N GLU A 4 -4.70 1.96 21.89
CA GLU A 4 -5.91 2.74 21.55
C GLU A 4 -6.46 2.32 20.19
N PHE A 5 -5.59 2.16 19.19
CA PHE A 5 -5.94 1.62 17.88
C PHE A 5 -6.53 0.20 17.98
N SER A 6 -5.99 -0.60 18.89
CA SER A 6 -6.48 -1.97 19.13
C SER A 6 -7.89 -2.01 19.73
N ILE A 7 -8.35 -0.97 20.42
CA ILE A 7 -9.71 -0.92 20.99
C ILE A 7 -10.76 -0.85 19.89
N ALA A 8 -10.59 0.06 18.92
CA ALA A 8 -11.51 0.20 17.79
C ALA A 8 -11.59 -1.09 16.97
N LEU A 9 -10.45 -1.74 16.71
CA LEU A 9 -10.43 -3.02 16.01
C LEU A 9 -11.13 -4.13 16.81
N ARG A 10 -10.93 -4.21 18.12
CA ARG A 10 -11.62 -5.21 18.97
C ARG A 10 -13.12 -5.01 18.96
N GLN A 11 -13.58 -3.77 19.04
CA GLN A 11 -15.01 -3.44 18.96
C GLN A 11 -15.59 -3.85 17.60
N LEU A 12 -14.91 -3.55 16.49
CA LEU A 12 -15.31 -3.99 15.17
C LEU A 12 -15.32 -5.52 15.05
N LYS A 13 -14.37 -6.23 15.68
CA LYS A 13 -14.36 -7.71 15.69
C LYS A 13 -15.53 -8.31 16.46
N THR A 14 -16.06 -7.61 17.46
CA THR A 14 -17.24 -8.04 18.21
C THR A 14 -18.54 -7.73 17.46
N SER A 15 -18.65 -6.54 16.87
CA SER A 15 -19.86 -6.12 16.17
C SER A 15 -19.97 -6.65 14.74
N LEU A 16 -18.83 -6.88 14.09
CA LEU A 16 -18.66 -7.22 12.66
C LEU A 16 -19.48 -6.33 11.72
N CYS A 17 -19.69 -5.07 12.12
CA CYS A 17 -20.55 -4.13 11.40
C CYS A 17 -19.99 -2.71 11.55
N PHE A 18 -19.73 -2.06 10.42
CA PHE A 18 -19.25 -0.68 10.37
C PHE A 18 -20.33 0.33 10.75
N GLU A 19 -21.62 0.02 10.55
CA GLU A 19 -22.74 0.90 10.90
C GLU A 19 -22.85 1.16 12.40
N LYS A 20 -22.25 0.29 13.22
CA LYS A 20 -22.19 0.44 14.68
C LYS A 20 -20.92 1.15 15.16
N CYS A 21 -20.06 1.58 14.25
CA CYS A 21 -18.81 2.25 14.57
C CYS A 21 -19.09 3.74 14.81
N THR A 22 -18.67 4.28 15.96
CA THR A 22 -18.72 5.73 16.16
C THR A 22 -17.71 6.42 15.23
N PRO A 23 -17.90 7.71 14.88
CA PRO A 23 -16.95 8.45 14.06
C PRO A 23 -15.52 8.40 14.58
N GLU A 24 -15.33 8.49 15.91
CA GLU A 24 -14.01 8.42 16.54
C GLU A 24 -13.37 7.04 16.37
N ASN A 25 -14.14 5.96 16.57
CA ASN A 25 -13.66 4.61 16.37
C ASN A 25 -13.34 4.32 14.90
N TYR A 26 -14.11 4.87 13.97
CA TYR A 26 -13.85 4.76 12.55
C TYR A 26 -12.53 5.46 12.17
N ALA A 27 -12.29 6.67 12.66
CA ALA A 27 -11.02 7.37 12.47
C ALA A 27 -9.82 6.60 13.08
N LEU A 28 -9.97 6.08 14.30
CA LEU A 28 -8.95 5.24 14.94
C LEU A 28 -8.67 3.96 14.14
N LEU A 29 -9.68 3.38 13.51
CA LEU A 29 -9.52 2.21 12.65
C LEU A 29 -8.76 2.54 11.36
N MET A 30 -9.02 3.70 10.73
CA MET A 30 -8.25 4.15 9.56
C MET A 30 -6.78 4.37 9.94
N GLN A 31 -6.53 4.99 11.10
CA GLN A 31 -5.19 5.15 11.65
C GLN A 31 -4.51 3.80 11.92
N HIS A 32 -5.26 2.83 12.47
CA HIS A 32 -4.78 1.48 12.70
C HIS A 32 -4.37 0.81 11.38
N ILE A 33 -5.26 0.78 10.37
CA ILE A 33 -5.01 0.16 9.06
C ILE A 33 -3.77 0.79 8.40
N SER A 34 -3.68 2.12 8.40
CA SER A 34 -2.52 2.85 7.91
C SER A 34 -1.25 2.44 8.66
N LEU A 35 -1.24 2.49 9.99
CA LEU A 35 -0.09 2.10 10.79
C LEU A 35 0.35 0.65 10.54
N GLN A 36 -0.61 -0.28 10.43
CA GLN A 36 -0.32 -1.70 10.16
C GLN A 36 0.39 -1.92 8.83
N ARG A 37 0.19 -1.05 7.83
CA ARG A 37 0.94 -1.11 6.58
C ARG A 37 2.39 -0.64 6.76
N PHE A 38 2.56 0.58 7.27
CA PHE A 38 3.86 1.27 7.26
C PHE A 38 4.84 0.75 8.33
N ARG A 39 4.37 0.06 9.37
CA ARG A 39 5.24 -0.51 10.42
C ARG A 39 6.00 -1.78 10.00
N THR A 40 5.76 -2.29 8.79
CA THR A 40 6.25 -3.60 8.36
C THR A 40 7.67 -3.53 7.82
N MET A 41 8.39 -4.67 7.82
CA MET A 41 9.68 -4.77 7.14
C MET A 41 9.53 -4.57 5.63
N LYS A 42 8.42 -5.01 5.03
CA LYS A 42 8.12 -4.77 3.62
C LYS A 42 8.15 -3.28 3.28
N ASP A 43 7.44 -2.45 4.04
CA ASP A 43 7.40 -1.02 3.80
C ASP A 43 8.81 -0.42 3.89
N ARG A 44 9.57 -0.78 4.93
CA ARG A 44 10.94 -0.30 5.13
C ARG A 44 11.86 -0.63 3.95
N GLN A 45 11.79 -1.86 3.42
CA GLN A 45 12.66 -2.29 2.32
C GLN A 45 12.21 -1.69 1.00
N SER A 46 10.92 -1.76 0.68
CA SER A 46 10.38 -1.26 -0.59
C SER A 46 10.56 0.24 -0.78
N SER A 47 10.56 1.03 0.29
CA SER A 47 10.73 2.50 0.21
C SER A 47 12.18 2.98 0.22
N LYS A 48 13.16 2.10 0.52
CA LYS A 48 14.58 2.48 0.64
C LYS A 48 15.12 3.25 -0.57
N PRO A 49 14.82 2.90 -1.83
CA PRO A 49 15.32 3.68 -2.98
C PRO A 49 14.92 5.16 -2.94
N MET A 50 13.68 5.46 -2.51
CA MET A 50 13.21 6.84 -2.38
C MET A 50 13.80 7.52 -1.15
N ASP A 51 13.96 6.80 -0.04
CA ASP A 51 14.59 7.33 1.17
C ASP A 51 16.04 7.74 0.90
N ASP A 52 16.81 6.85 0.26
CA ASP A 52 18.19 7.11 -0.14
C ASP A 52 18.24 8.32 -1.08
N LYS A 53 17.35 8.37 -2.09
CA LYS A 53 17.28 9.52 -2.99
C LYS A 53 16.98 10.83 -2.24
N HIS A 54 16.06 10.81 -1.29
CA HIS A 54 15.74 11.98 -0.48
C HIS A 54 16.94 12.44 0.37
N ALA A 55 17.67 11.51 0.99
CA ALA A 55 18.90 11.81 1.73
C ALA A 55 19.97 12.44 0.82
N GLN A 56 20.16 11.88 -0.37
CA GLN A 56 21.08 12.40 -1.38
C GLN A 56 20.72 13.83 -1.80
N LEU A 57 19.45 14.11 -2.08
CA LEU A 57 18.98 15.45 -2.42
C LEU A 57 19.17 16.45 -1.29
N TYR A 58 18.87 16.02 -0.05
CA TYR A 58 19.06 16.85 1.12
C TYR A 58 20.53 17.25 1.27
N VAL A 59 21.45 16.30 1.14
CA VAL A 59 22.90 16.57 1.17
C VAL A 59 23.33 17.47 -0.01
N LYS A 60 22.85 17.23 -1.24
CA LYS A 60 23.13 18.13 -2.39
C LYS A 60 22.70 19.55 -2.09
N SER A 61 21.48 19.74 -1.59
CA SER A 61 20.95 21.04 -1.21
C SER A 61 21.81 21.71 -0.14
N MET A 62 22.24 20.95 0.88
CA MET A 62 23.15 21.48 1.90
C MET A 62 24.49 21.93 1.32
N ILE A 63 25.07 21.19 0.36
CA ILE A 63 26.34 21.56 -0.29
C ILE A 63 26.19 22.84 -1.11
N TYR A 64 25.14 22.93 -1.93
CA TYR A 64 24.91 24.10 -2.78
C TYR A 64 24.68 25.38 -1.95
N ASN A 65 23.91 25.28 -0.87
CA ASN A 65 23.59 26.42 -0.01
C ASN A 65 24.71 26.81 0.97
N ASN A 66 25.86 26.12 0.97
CA ASN A 66 26.97 26.40 1.87
C ASN A 66 28.03 27.31 1.24
N GLU A 67 27.60 28.50 0.81
CA GLU A 67 28.45 29.47 0.08
C GLU A 67 29.64 29.97 0.91
N HIS A 68 29.50 30.03 2.23
CA HIS A 68 30.52 30.60 3.12
C HIS A 68 31.62 29.63 3.53
N LEU A 69 31.43 28.31 3.38
CA LEU A 69 32.36 27.30 3.93
C LEU A 69 33.02 26.41 2.87
N LEU A 70 32.49 26.36 1.65
CA LEU A 70 32.99 25.46 0.60
C LEU A 70 33.40 26.23 -0.65
N THR A 71 34.65 26.05 -1.08
CA THR A 71 35.10 26.44 -2.42
C THR A 71 34.38 25.59 -3.47
N GLU A 72 34.25 26.10 -4.70
CA GLU A 72 33.61 25.36 -5.81
C GLU A 72 34.27 23.99 -6.07
N GLU A 73 35.60 23.91 -5.94
CA GLU A 73 36.34 22.64 -6.04
C GLU A 73 35.93 21.64 -4.95
N LYS A 74 35.74 22.09 -3.70
CA LYS A 74 35.27 21.23 -2.61
C LYS A 74 33.81 20.83 -2.79
N LYS A 75 32.95 21.74 -3.30
CA LYS A 75 31.56 21.41 -3.63
C LYS A 75 31.53 20.30 -4.68
N ALA A 76 32.30 20.41 -5.75
CA ALA A 76 32.41 19.38 -6.78
C ALA A 76 32.84 18.02 -6.19
N LEU A 77 33.86 18.01 -5.33
CA LEU A 77 34.30 16.79 -4.65
C LEU A 77 33.21 16.15 -3.78
N PHE A 78 32.49 16.95 -2.99
CA PHE A 78 31.40 16.42 -2.17
C PHE A 78 30.23 15.91 -3.00
N LEU A 79 29.89 16.59 -4.10
CA LEU A 79 28.81 16.21 -5.00
C LEU A 79 29.07 14.86 -5.68
N ASP A 80 30.32 14.57 -6.04
CA ASP A 80 30.73 13.27 -6.62
C ASP A 80 30.44 12.10 -5.66
N ASN A 81 30.57 12.35 -4.35
CA ASN A 81 30.37 11.34 -3.31
C ASN A 81 28.93 11.21 -2.81
N VAL A 82 28.00 12.08 -3.25
CA VAL A 82 26.61 12.06 -2.75
C VAL A 82 25.94 10.72 -3.02
N HIS A 83 26.24 10.06 -4.13
CA HIS A 83 25.59 8.80 -4.50
C HIS A 83 25.78 7.68 -3.47
N GLY A 84 26.81 7.76 -2.61
CA GLY A 84 27.03 6.83 -1.50
C GLY A 84 26.28 7.17 -0.20
N VAL A 85 25.51 8.27 -0.18
CA VAL A 85 24.67 8.62 0.97
C VAL A 85 23.45 7.71 1.00
N GLU A 86 23.32 6.97 2.09
CA GLU A 86 22.16 6.13 2.39
C GLU A 86 21.33 6.72 3.52
N ALA A 87 20.01 6.57 3.43
CA ALA A 87 19.10 6.95 4.48
C ALA A 87 19.13 5.95 5.65
N GLU A 88 19.06 6.46 6.89
CA GLU A 88 18.87 5.63 8.08
C GLU A 88 17.46 5.02 8.07
N PRO A 89 17.29 3.70 7.83
CA PRO A 89 16.00 3.13 7.50
C PRO A 89 14.96 3.24 8.63
N LYS A 90 15.42 3.20 9.89
CA LYS A 90 14.50 3.29 11.04
C LYS A 90 13.91 4.69 11.20
N GLN A 91 14.69 5.73 10.93
CA GLN A 91 14.23 7.11 11.05
C GLN A 91 13.16 7.43 9.99
N PHE A 92 13.43 7.09 8.73
CA PHE A 92 12.48 7.30 7.63
C PHE A 92 11.19 6.49 7.81
N GLN A 93 11.29 5.24 8.28
CA GLN A 93 10.09 4.47 8.60
C GLN A 93 9.28 5.12 9.73
N GLY A 94 9.93 5.62 10.78
CA GLY A 94 9.25 6.36 11.85
C GLY A 94 8.49 7.58 11.32
N MET A 95 9.11 8.36 10.43
CA MET A 95 8.47 9.51 9.78
C MET A 95 7.26 9.08 8.91
N ARG A 96 7.38 7.98 8.14
CA ARG A 96 6.26 7.42 7.38
C ARG A 96 5.12 6.99 8.28
N MET A 97 5.40 6.28 9.38
CA MET A 97 4.38 5.84 10.34
C MET A 97 3.62 7.04 10.93
N ILE A 98 4.31 8.10 11.34
CA ILE A 98 3.69 9.33 11.86
C ILE A 98 2.83 9.99 10.79
N THR A 99 3.37 10.12 9.57
CA THR A 99 2.64 10.70 8.43
C THR A 99 1.37 9.91 8.13
N ALA A 100 1.46 8.58 8.12
CA ALA A 100 0.34 7.68 7.86
C ALA A 100 -0.78 7.81 8.89
N ILE A 101 -0.44 7.97 10.17
CA ILE A 101 -1.43 8.24 11.23
C ILE A 101 -2.08 9.60 11.02
N LYS A 102 -1.28 10.65 10.75
CA LYS A 102 -1.77 12.01 10.53
C LYS A 102 -2.63 12.16 9.27
N LYS A 103 -2.41 11.30 8.28
CA LYS A 103 -3.06 11.35 6.95
C LYS A 103 -4.04 10.18 6.71
N ALA A 104 -4.46 9.50 7.79
CA ALA A 104 -5.40 8.39 7.69
C ALA A 104 -6.82 8.81 7.29
N ASP A 105 -7.15 10.09 7.46
CA ASP A 105 -8.37 10.74 6.98
C ASP A 105 -8.56 10.58 5.46
N ASN A 106 -7.46 10.47 4.70
CA ASN A 106 -7.49 10.18 3.26
C ASN A 106 -8.04 8.80 2.89
N LEU A 107 -8.36 7.95 3.87
CA LEU A 107 -9.01 6.65 3.66
C LEU A 107 -10.50 6.67 4.03
N CYS A 108 -10.98 7.73 4.69
CA CYS A 108 -12.35 7.79 5.21
C CYS A 108 -13.42 7.86 4.11
N ASP A 109 -13.04 8.25 2.89
CA ASP A 109 -13.91 8.28 1.71
C ASP A 109 -14.10 6.90 1.07
N LEU A 110 -13.29 5.91 1.44
CA LEU A 110 -13.43 4.54 0.93
C LEU A 110 -14.60 3.84 1.62
N PHE A 111 -15.46 3.20 0.84
CA PHE A 111 -16.58 2.44 1.34
C PHE A 111 -16.10 1.20 2.12
N PRO A 112 -16.48 1.04 3.39
CA PRO A 112 -15.99 -0.05 4.23
C PRO A 112 -16.87 -1.31 4.13
N VAL A 113 -16.23 -2.47 3.96
CA VAL A 113 -16.88 -3.78 3.83
C VAL A 113 -16.20 -4.81 4.73
N ILE A 114 -17.00 -5.61 5.42
CA ILE A 114 -16.55 -6.83 6.10
C ILE A 114 -16.78 -8.02 5.18
N LEU A 115 -15.68 -8.59 4.68
CA LEU A 115 -15.69 -9.87 3.99
C LEU A 115 -15.78 -10.99 5.03
N GLN A 116 -16.93 -11.66 5.08
CA GLN A 116 -17.17 -12.80 5.94
C GLN A 116 -17.00 -14.11 5.16
N ASN A 117 -15.95 -14.84 5.48
CA ASN A 117 -15.63 -16.12 4.86
C ASN A 117 -16.57 -17.22 5.35
N LYS A 118 -17.44 -17.71 4.45
CA LYS A 118 -18.37 -18.83 4.69
C LYS A 118 -17.87 -20.15 4.13
N THR A 119 -16.61 -20.24 3.71
CA THR A 119 -15.99 -21.46 3.18
C THR A 119 -15.28 -22.25 4.28
N ASN A 120 -14.82 -23.46 3.93
CA ASN A 120 -14.01 -24.32 4.79
C ASN A 120 -12.50 -24.01 4.73
N ARG A 121 -12.05 -23.02 3.93
CA ARG A 121 -10.65 -22.58 3.90
C ARG A 121 -10.52 -21.28 4.67
N PRO A 122 -9.58 -21.13 5.62
CA PRO A 122 -9.42 -19.90 6.36
C PRO A 122 -8.68 -18.83 5.54
N PHE A 123 -8.83 -17.57 5.94
CA PHE A 123 -7.86 -16.55 5.57
C PHE A 123 -6.51 -16.81 6.24
N ILE A 124 -5.44 -16.50 5.52
CA ILE A 124 -4.06 -16.48 6.02
C ILE A 124 -3.59 -15.03 6.19
N PHE A 125 -2.42 -14.84 6.80
CA PHE A 125 -1.84 -13.51 7.05
C PHE A 125 -0.39 -13.50 6.62
N GLY A 126 0.05 -12.43 5.96
CA GLY A 126 1.48 -12.13 5.83
C GLY A 126 2.01 -11.35 7.03
N ASP A 127 3.33 -11.29 7.15
CA ASP A 127 4.04 -10.32 8.02
C ASP A 127 3.83 -8.84 7.58
N ALA A 128 3.33 -8.62 6.36
CA ALA A 128 2.74 -7.37 5.90
C ALA A 128 1.26 -7.62 5.52
N PRO A 129 0.32 -7.53 6.47
CA PRO A 129 -1.04 -8.02 6.26
C PRO A 129 -1.96 -7.07 5.49
N VAL A 130 -1.66 -5.76 5.48
CA VAL A 130 -2.46 -4.75 4.76
C VAL A 130 -1.99 -4.69 3.32
N VAL A 131 -2.88 -5.04 2.40
CA VAL A 131 -2.60 -5.13 0.95
C VAL A 131 -3.35 -4.03 0.23
N PHE A 132 -2.64 -3.20 -0.53
CA PHE A 132 -3.23 -2.22 -1.42
C PHE A 132 -3.18 -2.77 -2.84
N ILE A 133 -4.30 -2.67 -3.56
CA ILE A 133 -4.42 -3.09 -4.95
C ILE A 133 -5.28 -2.09 -5.71
N ASN A 134 -5.11 -2.03 -7.02
CA ASN A 134 -5.95 -1.22 -7.89
C ASN A 134 -6.23 -1.95 -9.22
N PRO A 135 -7.12 -2.96 -9.22
CA PRO A 135 -7.46 -3.69 -10.44
C PRO A 135 -8.03 -2.80 -11.56
N HIS A 136 -8.76 -1.74 -11.22
CA HIS A 136 -9.25 -0.74 -12.17
C HIS A 136 -8.11 -0.11 -12.98
N LEU A 137 -6.98 0.20 -12.33
CA LEU A 137 -5.80 0.81 -12.95
C LEU A 137 -4.65 -0.18 -13.20
N LYS A 138 -4.95 -1.47 -13.40
CA LYS A 138 -3.92 -2.50 -13.56
C LYS A 138 -2.94 -2.26 -14.73
N ASN A 139 -3.40 -1.54 -15.76
CA ASN A 139 -2.60 -1.27 -16.97
C ASN A 139 -1.68 -0.05 -16.79
N VAL A 140 -1.85 0.74 -15.72
CA VAL A 140 -1.02 1.91 -15.44
C VAL A 140 0.22 1.45 -14.67
N ILE A 141 1.36 1.33 -15.37
CA ILE A 141 2.60 0.77 -14.83
C ILE A 141 3.72 1.80 -14.63
N SER A 142 3.54 2.98 -15.21
CA SER A 142 4.48 4.08 -15.23
C SER A 142 4.23 5.13 -14.13
N GLN A 143 3.14 4.98 -13.36
CA GLN A 143 2.70 5.95 -12.35
C GLN A 143 2.17 5.26 -11.08
N GLY A 144 2.10 6.02 -9.99
CA GLY A 144 1.59 5.55 -8.70
C GLY A 144 0.07 5.47 -8.64
N VAL A 145 -0.45 4.24 -8.46
CA VAL A 145 -1.90 3.96 -8.38
C VAL A 145 -2.35 3.39 -7.05
N LEU A 146 -1.44 3.30 -6.07
CA LEU A 146 -1.69 2.78 -4.72
C LEU A 146 -1.68 3.86 -3.62
N GLY A 147 -1.63 5.14 -4.01
CA GLY A 147 -1.69 6.25 -3.07
C GLY A 147 -3.03 6.31 -2.34
N ALA A 148 -3.05 6.84 -1.12
CA ALA A 148 -4.24 6.84 -0.26
C ALA A 148 -5.47 7.44 -0.94
N GLN A 149 -5.32 8.47 -1.79
CA GLN A 149 -6.39 9.13 -2.55
C GLN A 149 -6.49 8.70 -4.02
N ALA A 150 -5.82 7.60 -4.42
CA ALA A 150 -5.86 7.11 -5.79
C ALA A 150 -7.26 6.57 -6.14
N GLN A 151 -7.78 6.95 -7.31
CA GLN A 151 -9.03 6.37 -7.82
C GLN A 151 -8.89 4.86 -8.04
N GLY A 152 -9.93 4.11 -7.73
CA GLY A 152 -9.95 2.66 -7.86
C GLY A 152 -9.16 1.92 -6.78
N LEU A 153 -8.74 2.59 -5.70
CA LEU A 153 -8.03 1.93 -4.62
C LEU A 153 -8.92 0.90 -3.90
N ILE A 154 -8.35 -0.28 -3.63
CA ILE A 154 -8.90 -1.27 -2.70
C ILE A 154 -7.82 -1.60 -1.67
N ILE A 155 -8.20 -1.60 -0.39
CA ILE A 155 -7.37 -2.00 0.74
C ILE A 155 -7.97 -3.25 1.36
N LEU A 156 -7.15 -4.29 1.52
CA LEU A 156 -7.54 -5.55 2.15
C LEU A 156 -6.72 -5.78 3.41
N TYR A 157 -7.41 -6.04 4.52
CA TYR A 157 -6.78 -6.33 5.80
C TYR A 157 -7.48 -7.50 6.50
N PRO A 158 -6.93 -8.72 6.43
CA PRO A 158 -7.46 -9.84 7.19
C PRO A 158 -7.28 -9.57 8.69
N VAL A 159 -8.35 -9.74 9.47
CA VAL A 159 -8.39 -9.49 10.93
C VAL A 159 -8.69 -10.76 11.74
N GLY A 160 -8.91 -11.86 11.04
CA GLY A 160 -9.19 -13.20 11.56
C GLY A 160 -9.27 -14.22 10.44
N THR A 161 -9.34 -15.50 10.78
CA THR A 161 -9.46 -16.60 9.79
C THR A 161 -10.76 -16.56 9.00
N LYS A 162 -11.75 -15.81 9.50
CA LYS A 162 -13.10 -15.70 8.91
C LYS A 162 -13.48 -14.29 8.48
N HIS A 163 -12.70 -13.27 8.81
CA HIS A 163 -13.07 -11.88 8.59
C HIS A 163 -11.91 -11.09 7.98
N CYS A 164 -12.20 -10.35 6.93
CA CYS A 164 -11.28 -9.42 6.29
C CYS A 164 -11.99 -8.08 6.11
N ILE A 165 -11.31 -7.00 6.49
CA ILE A 165 -11.76 -5.64 6.20
C ILE A 165 -11.34 -5.33 4.77
N MET A 166 -12.28 -4.84 3.99
CA MET A 166 -12.07 -4.29 2.65
C MET A 166 -12.51 -2.83 2.65
N LEU A 167 -11.61 -1.91 2.32
CA LEU A 167 -11.95 -0.51 2.00
C LEU A 167 -11.86 -0.35 0.49
N ILE A 168 -12.89 0.21 -0.14
CA ILE A 168 -13.00 0.20 -1.60
C ILE A 168 -13.58 1.51 -2.14
N ASP A 169 -13.01 1.99 -3.25
CA ASP A 169 -13.56 3.10 -4.01
C ASP A 169 -14.83 2.66 -4.77
N GLU A 170 -15.99 2.82 -4.15
CA GLU A 170 -17.28 2.38 -4.72
C GLU A 170 -17.66 3.08 -6.04
N ASN A 171 -17.02 4.21 -6.37
CA ASN A 171 -17.23 4.87 -7.66
C ASN A 171 -16.66 4.06 -8.84
N LYS A 172 -15.71 3.16 -8.58
CA LYS A 172 -15.04 2.36 -9.62
C LYS A 172 -15.43 0.89 -9.60
N TYR A 173 -16.06 0.42 -8.52
CA TYR A 173 -16.39 -0.98 -8.34
C TYR A 173 -17.83 -1.19 -7.91
N ARG A 174 -18.52 -2.10 -8.60
CA ARG A 174 -19.83 -2.57 -8.19
C ARG A 174 -19.70 -3.86 -7.37
N ILE A 175 -20.15 -3.82 -6.12
CA ILE A 175 -20.10 -4.95 -5.20
C ILE A 175 -21.41 -5.75 -5.29
N LYS A 176 -21.32 -7.04 -5.61
CA LYS A 176 -22.48 -7.94 -5.71
C LYS A 176 -22.83 -8.53 -4.35
N LYS A 177 -24.13 -8.73 -4.10
CA LYS A 177 -24.64 -9.49 -2.93
C LYS A 177 -24.15 -8.92 -1.59
N LEU A 178 -23.99 -7.60 -1.53
CA LEU A 178 -23.67 -6.85 -0.32
C LEU A 178 -24.94 -6.70 0.53
N HIS A 179 -24.84 -6.95 1.83
CA HIS A 179 -25.93 -6.73 2.79
C HIS A 179 -25.45 -5.74 3.86
N GLY A 180 -25.89 -4.49 3.76
CA GLY A 180 -25.33 -3.39 4.57
C GLY A 180 -23.84 -3.21 4.26
N THR A 181 -22.99 -3.36 5.28
CA THR A 181 -21.52 -3.33 5.14
C THR A 181 -20.88 -4.73 5.16
N VAL A 182 -21.66 -5.80 5.02
CA VAL A 182 -21.17 -7.19 5.14
C VAL A 182 -21.36 -7.95 3.83
N LEU A 183 -20.30 -8.64 3.39
CA LEU A 183 -20.31 -9.51 2.22
C LEU A 183 -19.93 -10.93 2.58
N ALA A 184 -20.83 -11.88 2.33
CA ALA A 184 -20.58 -13.31 2.56
C ALA A 184 -19.81 -13.93 1.39
N VAL A 185 -18.51 -14.19 1.58
CA VAL A 185 -17.65 -14.88 0.60
C VAL A 185 -17.92 -16.38 0.69
N ARG A 186 -18.58 -16.91 -0.35
CA ARG A 186 -18.98 -18.33 -0.44
C ARG A 186 -18.16 -19.11 -1.47
N ASP A 187 -17.49 -18.43 -2.41
CA ASP A 187 -16.62 -19.07 -3.38
C ASP A 187 -15.22 -19.30 -2.79
N ILE A 188 -14.77 -20.54 -2.81
CA ILE A 188 -13.43 -20.93 -2.37
C ILE A 188 -12.32 -20.30 -3.22
N LYS A 189 -12.61 -19.98 -4.49
CA LYS A 189 -11.67 -19.31 -5.39
C LYS A 189 -11.39 -17.89 -4.92
N ASP A 190 -12.40 -17.16 -4.44
CA ASP A 190 -12.21 -15.81 -3.90
C ASP A 190 -11.34 -15.84 -2.64
N VAL A 191 -11.55 -16.83 -1.76
CA VAL A 191 -10.70 -17.04 -0.57
C VAL A 191 -9.26 -17.36 -0.97
N ALA A 192 -9.06 -18.20 -2.00
CA ALA A 192 -7.74 -18.48 -2.53
C ALA A 192 -7.08 -17.22 -3.12
N VAL A 193 -7.80 -16.37 -3.84
CA VAL A 193 -7.30 -15.09 -4.37
C VAL A 193 -6.87 -14.15 -3.24
N LEU A 194 -7.71 -14.00 -2.19
CA LEU A 194 -7.37 -13.21 -1.00
C LEU A 194 -6.10 -13.73 -0.31
N ASN A 195 -5.96 -15.05 -0.18
CA ASN A 195 -4.78 -15.66 0.43
C ASN A 195 -3.54 -15.51 -0.47
N LYS A 196 -3.67 -15.60 -1.79
CA LYS A 196 -2.57 -15.34 -2.72
C LYS A 196 -2.07 -13.90 -2.60
N LEU A 197 -2.96 -12.93 -2.43
CA LEU A 197 -2.54 -11.55 -2.16
C LEU A 197 -1.70 -11.44 -0.89
N GLN A 198 -2.03 -12.20 0.17
CA GLN A 198 -1.19 -12.25 1.37
C GLN A 198 0.19 -12.86 1.11
N ILE A 199 0.29 -13.87 0.23
CA ILE A 199 1.57 -14.47 -0.17
C ILE A 199 2.41 -13.46 -0.96
N HIS A 200 1.82 -12.79 -1.95
CA HIS A 200 2.49 -11.77 -2.76
C HIS A 200 2.84 -10.51 -1.96
N ASN A 201 2.07 -10.22 -0.90
CA ASN A 201 2.32 -9.05 -0.07
C ASN A 201 3.29 -9.32 1.08
N ALA A 202 3.48 -10.57 1.51
CA ALA A 202 4.41 -10.89 2.58
C ALA A 202 5.86 -10.57 2.18
N PHE A 203 6.65 -10.14 3.16
CA PHE A 203 8.09 -9.93 3.00
C PHE A 203 8.87 -11.24 3.19
N SER A 204 8.56 -11.98 4.26
CA SER A 204 9.32 -13.16 4.66
C SER A 204 8.42 -14.35 5.02
N SER A 205 7.27 -14.08 5.63
CA SER A 205 6.50 -15.11 6.33
C SER A 205 5.01 -14.99 6.10
N ILE A 206 4.35 -16.14 6.00
CA ILE A 206 2.90 -16.28 6.04
C ILE A 206 2.50 -17.16 7.24
N TYR A 207 1.36 -16.82 7.83
CA TYR A 207 0.82 -17.45 9.02
C TYR A 207 -0.60 -17.95 8.76
N PHE A 208 -0.91 -19.12 9.30
CA PHE A 208 -2.23 -19.73 9.23
C PHE A 208 -2.54 -20.38 10.57
N SER A 209 -3.83 -20.47 10.90
CA SER A 209 -4.26 -20.71 12.28
C SER A 209 -4.04 -22.12 12.81
N ASP A 210 -3.92 -23.10 11.93
CA ASP A 210 -3.94 -24.52 12.31
C ASP A 210 -3.22 -25.38 11.27
N ILE A 211 -2.41 -26.33 11.75
CA ILE A 211 -1.62 -27.26 10.94
C ILE A 211 -2.45 -28.07 9.94
N GLN A 212 -3.74 -28.31 10.22
CA GLN A 212 -4.65 -28.99 9.30
C GLN A 212 -4.77 -28.29 7.92
N TYR A 213 -4.48 -26.98 7.87
CA TYR A 213 -4.50 -26.20 6.63
C TYR A 213 -3.13 -26.13 5.92
N SER A 214 -2.10 -26.78 6.46
CA SER A 214 -0.73 -26.72 5.92
C SER A 214 -0.64 -27.15 4.46
N GLU A 215 -1.32 -28.24 4.07
CA GLU A 215 -1.32 -28.72 2.68
C GLU A 215 -2.02 -27.72 1.73
N TYR A 216 -3.10 -27.08 2.19
CA TYR A 216 -3.75 -26.01 1.43
C TYR A 216 -2.81 -24.82 1.22
N VAL A 217 -2.12 -24.39 2.27
CA VAL A 217 -1.18 -23.25 2.20
C VAL A 217 0.03 -23.58 1.33
N LYS A 218 0.61 -24.79 1.47
CA LYS A 218 1.68 -25.29 0.61
C LYS A 218 1.26 -25.32 -0.86
N HIS A 219 0.02 -25.74 -1.14
CA HIS A 219 -0.49 -25.76 -2.51
C HIS A 219 -0.56 -24.34 -3.10
N LEU A 220 -1.08 -23.36 -2.36
CA LEU A 220 -1.08 -21.96 -2.80
C LEU A 220 0.35 -21.43 -3.01
N TRP A 221 1.25 -21.71 -2.07
CA TRP A 221 2.66 -21.34 -2.19
C TRP A 221 3.30 -21.91 -3.46
N MET A 222 3.08 -23.19 -3.75
CA MET A 222 3.64 -23.84 -4.94
C MET A 222 3.14 -23.23 -6.26
N GLN A 223 1.90 -22.73 -6.29
CA GLN A 223 1.33 -22.04 -7.45
C GLN A 223 1.94 -20.64 -7.68
N GLU A 224 2.31 -19.95 -6.59
CA GLU A 224 2.69 -18.53 -6.65
C GLU A 224 4.20 -18.29 -6.53
N LYS A 225 4.98 -19.19 -5.92
CA LYS A 225 6.41 -18.97 -5.60
C LYS A 225 7.29 -18.53 -6.77
N LYS A 226 6.97 -18.97 -7.99
CA LYS A 226 7.71 -18.62 -9.22
C LYS A 226 7.36 -17.22 -9.76
N LYS A 227 6.28 -16.61 -9.26
CA LYS A 227 5.76 -15.30 -9.68
C LYS A 227 6.06 -14.20 -8.64
N LEU A 228 6.65 -14.57 -7.51
CA LEU A 228 7.01 -13.63 -6.46
C LEU A 228 8.18 -12.78 -6.93
N ILE A 229 8.03 -11.48 -6.78
CA ILE A 229 9.06 -10.49 -7.08
C ILE A 229 9.20 -9.56 -5.88
N ASN A 230 10.41 -9.09 -5.64
CA ASN A 230 10.60 -7.98 -4.70
C ASN A 230 10.09 -6.71 -5.37
N ILE A 231 9.18 -6.03 -4.70
CA ILE A 231 8.59 -4.79 -5.18
C ILE A 231 9.23 -3.67 -4.40
N GLU A 232 9.99 -2.85 -5.12
CA GLU A 232 10.60 -1.64 -4.60
C GLU A 232 9.95 -0.42 -5.25
N CYS A 233 9.98 0.68 -4.52
CA CYS A 233 9.59 1.98 -5.02
C CYS A 233 10.43 2.31 -6.24
N LYS A 234 9.77 2.61 -7.36
CA LYS A 234 10.45 3.12 -8.55
C LYS A 234 10.78 4.57 -8.30
N VAL A 235 12.01 4.96 -8.60
CA VAL A 235 12.48 6.35 -8.57
C VAL A 235 13.06 6.66 -9.94
N THR A 236 12.59 7.74 -10.56
CA THR A 236 13.03 8.18 -11.88
C THR A 236 13.31 9.68 -11.84
N GLU A 237 14.42 10.07 -12.45
CA GLU A 237 14.81 11.46 -12.64
C GLU A 237 14.47 11.85 -14.08
N ILE A 238 13.62 12.87 -14.21
CA ILE A 238 13.17 13.38 -15.50
C ILE A 238 13.83 14.76 -15.66
N PRO A 239 14.70 14.94 -16.66
CA PRO A 239 15.32 16.24 -16.88
C PRO A 239 14.28 17.28 -17.29
N GLU A 240 14.38 18.47 -16.70
CA GLU A 240 13.60 19.64 -17.05
C GLU A 240 14.50 20.60 -17.82
N TYR A 241 13.97 21.13 -18.92
CA TYR A 241 14.68 22.05 -19.79
C TYR A 241 13.95 23.40 -19.82
N ASP A 242 14.70 24.49 -19.91
CA ASP A 242 14.11 25.81 -20.15
C ASP A 242 13.63 25.97 -21.61
N ASN A 243 13.10 27.15 -21.93
CA ASN A 243 12.66 27.49 -23.29
C ASN A 243 13.81 27.51 -24.31
N ASN A 244 15.07 27.55 -23.87
CA ASN A 244 16.26 27.53 -24.72
C ASN A 244 16.83 26.11 -24.90
N GLY A 245 16.26 25.10 -24.23
CA GLY A 245 16.74 23.72 -24.25
C GLY A 245 17.90 23.46 -23.30
N GLU A 246 18.22 24.39 -22.38
CA GLU A 246 19.21 24.18 -21.34
C GLU A 246 18.60 23.40 -20.18
N LEU A 247 19.34 22.41 -19.67
CA LEU A 247 18.93 21.62 -18.51
C LEU A 247 18.89 22.52 -17.27
N THR A 248 17.71 22.69 -16.66
CA THR A 248 17.52 23.53 -15.48
C THR A 248 17.45 22.74 -14.19
N SER A 249 16.73 21.62 -14.21
CA SER A 249 16.45 20.81 -13.02
C SER A 249 16.13 19.36 -13.39
N TYR A 250 15.90 18.54 -12.36
CA TYR A 250 15.37 17.20 -12.50
C TYR A 250 14.10 17.08 -11.67
N LEU A 251 13.00 16.71 -12.33
CA LEU A 251 11.80 16.25 -11.64
C LEU A 251 12.04 14.82 -11.15
N ILE A 252 11.82 14.61 -9.86
CA ILE A 252 11.90 13.27 -9.26
C ILE A 252 10.50 12.70 -9.18
N HIS A 253 10.27 11.65 -9.96
CA HIS A 253 9.05 10.89 -9.94
C HIS A 253 9.29 9.57 -9.21
N SER A 254 8.53 9.31 -8.16
CA SER A 254 8.58 8.03 -7.46
C SER A 254 7.20 7.47 -7.14
N PHE A 255 7.11 6.14 -7.16
CA PHE A 255 5.86 5.44 -6.86
C PHE A 255 6.09 3.97 -6.50
N GLU A 256 5.13 3.41 -5.74
CA GLU A 256 5.05 1.99 -5.45
C GLU A 256 4.34 1.25 -6.60
N PRO A 257 4.99 0.26 -7.23
CA PRO A 257 4.35 -0.59 -8.23
C PRO A 257 3.26 -1.49 -7.61
N GLN A 258 2.29 -1.90 -8.43
CA GLN A 258 1.31 -2.90 -8.00
C GLN A 258 1.93 -4.30 -7.86
N LEU A 259 1.28 -5.15 -7.06
CA LEU A 259 1.61 -6.58 -7.03
C LEU A 259 1.49 -7.18 -8.44
N PRO A 260 2.36 -8.13 -8.83
CA PRO A 260 2.26 -8.81 -10.13
C PRO A 260 0.99 -9.67 -10.24
N PHE A 261 0.36 -9.97 -9.09
CA PHE A 261 -0.90 -10.68 -9.01
C PHE A 261 -2.06 -9.69 -8.87
N ILE A 262 -2.76 -9.44 -9.98
CA ILE A 262 -3.99 -8.64 -10.01
C ILE A 262 -5.20 -9.55 -9.78
N PRO A 263 -5.98 -9.35 -8.71
CA PRO A 263 -7.06 -10.25 -8.35
C PRO A 263 -8.30 -10.05 -9.22
N LYS A 264 -9.04 -11.13 -9.43
CA LYS A 264 -10.39 -11.13 -10.00
C LYS A 264 -11.33 -11.82 -9.02
N PHE A 265 -12.16 -11.02 -8.36
CA PHE A 265 -13.15 -11.52 -7.39
C PHE A 265 -14.50 -11.76 -8.06
N SER A 266 -15.18 -12.86 -7.71
CA SER A 266 -16.50 -13.17 -8.27
C SER A 266 -17.58 -12.15 -7.85
N PHE A 267 -17.39 -11.54 -6.68
CA PHE A 267 -18.29 -10.58 -6.06
C PHE A 267 -18.05 -9.13 -6.51
N LEU A 268 -17.09 -8.87 -7.39
CA LEU A 268 -16.70 -7.53 -7.81
C LEU A 268 -16.78 -7.37 -9.32
N ASP A 269 -17.53 -6.37 -9.78
CA ASP A 269 -17.49 -5.93 -11.18
C ASP A 269 -16.82 -4.56 -11.28
N TYR A 270 -16.00 -4.39 -12.31
CA TYR A 270 -15.38 -3.12 -12.66
C TYR A 270 -14.94 -3.14 -14.12
N GLN A 271 -14.66 -1.96 -14.65
CA GLN A 271 -13.99 -1.79 -15.92
C GLN A 271 -12.52 -1.50 -15.68
N GLU A 272 -11.66 -2.03 -16.53
CA GLU A 272 -10.23 -1.72 -16.51
C GLU A 272 -10.03 -0.43 -17.33
N LEU A 273 -9.27 0.52 -16.78
CA LEU A 273 -8.90 1.72 -17.51
C LEU A 273 -7.65 1.46 -18.35
N PRO A 274 -7.68 1.74 -19.67
CA PRO A 274 -6.47 1.76 -20.49
C PRO A 274 -5.49 2.85 -20.02
N GLU A 275 -4.19 2.63 -20.20
CA GLU A 275 -3.15 3.58 -19.75
C GLU A 275 -3.28 4.92 -20.48
N GLU A 276 -3.61 4.94 -21.77
CA GLU A 276 -3.79 6.16 -22.55
C GLU A 276 -4.89 7.10 -22.02
N ASN A 277 -5.90 6.50 -21.36
CA ASN A 277 -7.03 7.20 -20.78
C ASN A 277 -6.80 7.58 -19.32
N TYR A 278 -5.67 7.18 -18.73
CA TYR A 278 -5.34 7.56 -17.38
C TYR A 278 -5.06 9.06 -17.30
N ARG A 279 -5.70 9.70 -16.33
CA ARG A 279 -5.42 11.07 -15.90
C ARG A 279 -5.26 11.03 -14.40
N PHE A 280 -4.16 11.58 -13.90
CA PHE A 280 -3.95 11.70 -12.48
C PHE A 280 -5.03 12.60 -11.89
N ASN A 281 -5.94 12.01 -11.12
CA ASN A 281 -7.03 12.68 -10.45
C ASN A 281 -7.15 12.10 -9.04
N ARG A 282 -7.36 12.98 -8.07
CA ARG A 282 -7.74 12.57 -6.71
C ARG A 282 -9.16 12.00 -6.75
N ARG A 283 -9.47 11.05 -5.87
CA ARG A 283 -10.87 10.66 -5.63
C ARG A 283 -11.66 11.91 -5.24
N ILE A 284 -12.80 12.10 -5.88
CA ILE A 284 -13.68 13.24 -5.62
C ILE A 284 -14.47 12.90 -4.36
N THR A 285 -14.21 13.60 -3.26
CA THR A 285 -15.07 13.61 -2.08
C THR A 285 -16.34 14.39 -2.40
N PHE A 286 -17.49 13.72 -2.38
CA PHE A 286 -18.81 14.36 -2.42
C PHE A 286 -19.29 14.66 -1.00
#